data_AF-A0A090E9L9-F1
#
_entry.id   AF-A0A090E9L9-F1
#
_cell.length_a   1.000
_cell.length_b   1.000
_cell.length_c   1.000
_cell.angle_alpha   90.00
_cell.angle_beta   90.00
_cell.angle_gamma   90.00
#
_symmetry.space_group_name_H-M   'P 1'
#
loop_
_entity.id
_entity.type
_entity.pdbx_description
1 polymer ?
#
loop_
_entity_poly.entity_id
_entity_poly.type
_entity_poly.pdbx_seq_one_letter_code
_entity_poly.pdbx_strand_id
1 'polypeptide(L)' 'MTTETMFNDPQGRQALRLIRATIEEHCPPGVLMSEDQVNGHYGPTLLGEAEALAAAIVTTVQRLTQKPPAASIKG' A
#
# COMPACT_ATOMS: atom_id res chain seq x y z
N MET A 1 -15.23 -4.25 29.47
CA MET A 1 -14.69 -4.67 28.17
C MET A 1 -15.51 -3.99 27.09
N THR A 2 -15.02 -2.88 26.53
CA THR A 2 -15.70 -2.14 25.46
C THR A 2 -15.22 -2.65 24.11
N THR A 3 -15.93 -3.62 23.55
CA THR A 3 -15.69 -4.20 22.22
C THR A 3 -16.53 -3.48 21.17
N GLU A 4 -16.34 -2.16 20.98
CA GLU A 4 -17.21 -1.40 20.06
C GLU A 4 -16.50 -0.28 19.26
N THR A 5 -15.22 -0.44 18.91
CA THR A 5 -14.52 0.56 18.05
C THR A 5 -13.53 -0.02 17.02
N MET A 6 -13.48 -1.34 16.79
CA MET A 6 -12.47 -1.91 15.87
C MET A 6 -12.73 -1.66 14.37
N PHE A 7 -13.93 -1.27 13.95
CA PHE A 7 -14.22 -1.07 12.52
C PHE A 7 -13.92 0.34 12.00
N ASN A 8 -13.73 1.33 12.88
CA ASN A 8 -13.60 2.72 12.44
C ASN A 8 -12.93 3.64 13.48
N ASP A 9 -11.80 3.20 14.04
CA ASP A 9 -10.96 4.10 14.84
C ASP A 9 -10.57 5.33 13.99
N PRO A 10 -11.00 6.56 14.36
CA PRO A 10 -10.71 7.76 13.59
C PRO A 10 -9.20 8.02 13.46
N GLN A 11 -8.42 7.69 14.49
CA GLN A 11 -6.97 7.87 14.46
C GLN A 11 -6.32 6.86 13.52
N GLY A 12 -6.72 5.58 13.60
CA GLY A 12 -6.32 4.56 12.64
C GLY A 12 -6.63 4.95 11.19
N ARG A 13 -7.83 5.46 10.91
CA ARG A 13 -8.21 5.90 9.56
C ARG A 13 -7.38 7.10 9.09
N GLN A 14 -7.08 8.05 9.97
CA GLN A 14 -6.23 9.19 9.66
C GLN A 14 -4.78 8.75 9.37
N ALA A 15 -4.25 7.81 10.15
CA ALA A 15 -2.93 7.25 9.93
C ALA A 15 -2.81 6.53 8.58
N LEU A 16 -3.81 5.72 8.19
CA LEU A 16 -3.82 5.04 6.90
C LEU A 16 -3.92 6.01 5.73
N ARG A 17 -4.70 7.09 5.85
CA ARG A 17 -4.75 8.16 4.83
C ARG A 17 -3.41 8.85 4.65
N LEU A 18 -2.70 9.12 5.75
CA LEU A 18 -1.35 9.70 5.69
C LEU A 18 -0.42 8.78 4.89
N ILE A 19 -0.40 7.50 5.22
CA ILE A 19 0.45 6.50 4.54
C ILE A 19 0.08 6.37 3.05
N ARG A 20 -1.22 6.31 2.72
CA ARG A 20 -1.69 6.28 1.34
C ARG A 20 -1.18 7.48 0.55
N ALA A 21 -1.37 8.70 1.08
CA ALA A 21 -0.92 9.91 0.41
C ALA A 21 0.59 9.89 0.15
N THR A 22 1.39 9.45 1.12
CA THR A 22 2.84 9.28 0.97
C THR A 22 3.20 8.27 -0.13
N ILE A 23 2.50 7.14 -0.22
CA ILE A 23 2.72 6.14 -1.27
C ILE A 23 2.36 6.74 -2.65
N GLU A 24 1.22 7.41 -2.76
CA GLU A 24 0.78 8.04 -4.00
C GLU A 24 1.74 9.14 -4.48
N GLU A 25 2.35 9.88 -3.56
CA GLU A 25 3.29 10.96 -3.87
C GLU A 25 4.69 10.44 -4.28
N HIS A 26 5.19 9.41 -3.60
CA HIS A 26 6.61 9.02 -3.73
C HIS A 26 6.85 7.69 -4.43
N CYS A 27 5.86 6.81 -4.49
CA CYS A 27 6.04 5.50 -5.09
C CYS A 27 5.68 5.50 -6.58
N PRO A 28 6.24 4.59 -7.39
CA PRO A 28 5.92 4.53 -8.81
C PRO A 28 4.42 4.36 -9.06
N PRO A 29 3.88 4.90 -10.16
CA PRO A 29 2.46 4.74 -10.48
C PRO A 29 2.06 3.26 -10.58
N GLY A 30 0.85 2.97 -10.14
CA GLY A 30 0.24 1.64 -10.20
C GLY A 30 0.73 0.64 -9.14
N VAL A 31 1.48 1.07 -8.12
CA VAL A 31 1.81 0.19 -6.97
C VAL A 31 0.68 0.08 -5.95
N LEU A 32 -0.20 1.08 -5.90
CA LEU A 32 -1.35 1.12 -4.99
C LEU A 32 -2.64 1.03 -5.80
N MET A 33 -3.54 0.17 -5.36
CA MET A 33 -4.88 -0.01 -5.94
C MET A 33 -5.82 1.11 -5.47
N SER A 34 -6.89 1.37 -6.23
CA SER A 34 -7.93 2.32 -5.78
C SER A 34 -8.64 1.81 -4.52
N GLU A 35 -9.32 2.71 -3.78
CA GLU A 35 -10.04 2.33 -2.56
C GLU A 35 -11.09 1.23 -2.82
N ASP A 36 -11.84 1.31 -3.92
CA ASP A 36 -12.81 0.28 -4.31
C ASP A 36 -12.16 -1.08 -4.55
N GLN A 37 -11.00 -1.08 -5.20
CA GLN A 37 -10.23 -2.30 -5.42
C GLN A 37 -9.69 -2.86 -4.10
N VAL A 38 -9.14 -2.01 -3.22
CA VAL A 38 -8.69 -2.42 -1.89
C VAL A 38 -9.83 -3.04 -1.11
N ASN A 39 -11.01 -2.40 -1.09
CA ASN A 39 -12.20 -2.92 -0.42
C ASN A 39 -12.66 -4.26 -1.00
N GLY A 40 -12.56 -4.45 -2.32
CA GLY A 40 -12.90 -5.70 -2.99
C GLY A 40 -11.90 -6.84 -2.73
N HIS A 41 -10.60 -6.53 -2.59
CA HIS A 41 -9.54 -7.52 -2.40
C HIS A 41 -9.24 -7.85 -0.94
N TYR A 42 -9.25 -6.85 -0.06
CA TYR A 42 -8.83 -6.96 1.34
C TYR A 42 -9.95 -6.69 2.35
N GLY A 43 -11.13 -6.25 1.88
CA GLY A 43 -12.28 -5.92 2.70
C GLY A 43 -12.24 -4.47 3.25
N PRO A 44 -13.41 -3.87 3.54
CA PRO A 44 -13.53 -2.47 3.96
C PRO A 44 -13.22 -2.28 5.46
N THR A 45 -12.07 -2.77 5.92
CA THR A 45 -11.63 -2.67 7.31
C THR A 45 -10.29 -1.92 7.39
N LEU A 46 -9.97 -1.36 8.56
CA LEU A 46 -8.67 -0.72 8.78
C LEU A 46 -7.51 -1.69 8.51
N LEU A 47 -7.65 -2.95 8.92
CA LEU A 47 -6.63 -3.96 8.69
C LEU A 47 -6.50 -4.30 7.20
N GLY A 48 -7.62 -4.47 6.48
CA GLY A 48 -7.60 -4.73 5.04
C GLY A 48 -6.94 -3.60 4.24
N GLU A 49 -7.24 -2.35 4.60
CA GLU A 49 -6.56 -1.19 4.02
C GLU A 49 -5.07 -1.16 4.37
N ALA A 50 -4.68 -1.48 5.61
CA ALA A 50 -3.29 -1.58 6.02
C ALA A 50 -2.52 -2.69 5.27
N GLU A 51 -3.14 -3.85 5.04
CA GLU A 51 -2.56 -4.95 4.26
C GLU A 51 -2.29 -4.53 2.81
N ALA A 52 -3.22 -3.80 2.18
CA ALA A 52 -3.02 -3.27 0.84
C ALA A 52 -1.86 -2.27 0.77
N LEU A 53 -1.75 -1.37 1.75
CA LEU A 53 -0.64 -0.41 1.83
C LEU A 53 0.71 -1.12 2.05
N ALA A 54 0.75 -2.15 2.89
CA ALA A 54 1.94 -2.97 3.09
C ALA A 54 2.39 -3.66 1.79
N ALA A 55 1.44 -4.23 1.03
CA ALA A 55 1.72 -4.85 -0.27
C ALA A 55 2.29 -3.84 -1.29
N ALA A 56 1.75 -2.62 -1.32
CA ALA A 56 2.25 -1.54 -2.18
C ALA A 56 3.69 -1.13 -1.84
N ILE A 57 4.02 -1.03 -0.55
CA ILE A 57 5.38 -0.74 -0.09
C ILE A 57 6.34 -1.86 -0.50
N VAL A 58 5.98 -3.14 -0.25
CA VAL A 58 6.81 -4.28 -0.64
C VAL A 58 7.06 -4.28 -2.15
N THR A 59 6.03 -4.07 -2.95
CA THR A 59 6.14 -3.98 -4.42
C THR A 59 7.09 -2.84 -4.83
N THR A 60 6.99 -1.70 -4.16
CA THR A 60 7.89 -0.55 -4.40
C THR A 60 9.34 -0.91 -4.09
N VAL A 61 9.61 -1.50 -2.92
CA VAL A 61 10.96 -1.93 -2.52
C VAL A 61 11.52 -2.98 -3.49
N GLN A 62 10.70 -3.92 -3.94
CA GLN A 62 11.11 -4.90 -4.96
C GLN A 62 11.53 -4.22 -6.27
N ARG A 63 10.79 -3.21 -6.75
CA ARG A 63 11.17 -2.46 -7.95
C ARG A 63 12.48 -1.68 -7.77
N LEU A 64 12.73 -1.13 -6.58
CA LEU A 64 13.97 -0.41 -6.27
C LEU A 64 15.20 -1.32 -6.15
N THR A 65 14.99 -2.58 -5.76
CA THR A 65 16.06 -3.55 -5.51
C THR A 65 16.32 -4.50 -6.69
N GLN A 66 15.43 -4.52 -7.68
CA GLN A 66 15.66 -5.25 -8.94
C GLN A 66 16.85 -4.64 -9.68
N LYS A 67 17.96 -5.39 -9.72
CA LYS A 67 19.13 -5.03 -10.51
C LYS A 67 18.71 -4.90 -11.98
N PRO A 68 19.04 -3.80 -12.68
CA PRO A 68 18.79 -3.70 -14.11
C PRO A 68 19.42 -4.92 -14.81
N PRO A 69 18.75 -5.52 -15.80
CA PRO A 69 19.38 -6.58 -16.58
C PRO A 69 20.72 -6.04 -17.09
N ALA A 70 21.79 -6.81 -16.85
CA ALA A 70 23.13 -6.40 -17.24
C ALA A 70 23.09 -5.98 -18.71
N ALA A 71 23.41 -4.72 -18.98
CA ALA A 71 23.43 -4.20 -20.34
C ALA A 71 24.31 -5.14 -21.16
N SER A 72 23.69 -5.88 -22.08
CA SER A 72 24.43 -6.70 -23.04
C SER A 72 25.16 -5.74 -23.97
N ILE A 73 26.36 -5.34 -23.55
CA ILE A 73 27.36 -4.71 -24.41
C ILE A 73 27.73 -5.73 -25.49
N LYS A 74 27.05 -5.67 -26.64
CA LYS A 74 27.59 -6.26 -27.88
C LYS A 74 28.80 -5.41 -28.26
N GLY A 75 29.95 -6.07 -28.32
CA GLY A 75 31.26 -5.47 -28.61
C GLY A 75 31.46 -5.04 -30.05
#